data_AF-A0A1T3CX34-F1
#
_entry.id   AF-A0A1T3CX34-F1
#
_cell.length_a   1.000
_cell.length_b   1.000
_cell.length_c   1.000
_cell.angle_alpha   90.00
_cell.angle_beta   90.00
_cell.angle_gamma   90.00
#
_symmetry.space_group_name_H-M   'P 1'
#
loop_
_entity.id
_entity.type
_entity.pdbx_description
1 polymer ?
#
loop_
_entity_poly.entity_id
_entity_poly.type
_entity_poly.pdbx_seq_one_letter_code
_entity_poly.pdbx_strand_id
1 'polypeptide(L)'
;MRAQLLGAKGTIVDGRVRDLQEHRDLDYPVFARGIGTNAAAEVCFPSQINVPVRLNSTGQEAWIRPADILIGDLNGVVCIPKEALKSCLEILPDIVNADTKCAEDILKGQSFAEVLRKHKGKL
;
A
#
# COMPACT_ATOMS: atom_id res chain seq x y z
N MET A 1 -13.17 -14.51 5.20
CA MET A 1 -12.91 -15.40 6.36
C MET A 1 -11.65 -16.31 6.26
N ARG A 2 -11.49 -17.20 5.26
CA ARG A 2 -10.38 -18.19 5.24
C ARG A 2 -8.97 -17.60 5.28
N ALA A 3 -8.70 -16.53 4.53
CA ALA A 3 -7.39 -15.88 4.51
C ALA A 3 -6.99 -15.36 5.91
N GLN A 4 -7.92 -14.71 6.60
CA GLN A 4 -7.73 -14.22 7.97
C GLN A 4 -7.43 -15.37 8.95
N LEU A 5 -8.15 -16.50 8.86
CA LEU A 5 -7.89 -17.69 9.68
C LEU A 5 -6.48 -18.28 9.45
N LEU A 6 -5.92 -18.11 8.25
CA LEU A 6 -4.56 -18.52 7.92
C LEU A 6 -3.50 -17.47 8.30
N GLY A 7 -3.89 -16.37 8.94
CA GLY A 7 -2.99 -15.33 9.41
C GLY A 7 -2.63 -14.27 8.37
N ALA A 8 -3.33 -14.22 7.22
CA ALA A 8 -3.15 -13.13 6.27
C ALA A 8 -3.53 -11.79 6.91
N LYS A 9 -2.74 -10.74 6.65
CA LYS A 9 -2.96 -9.41 7.20
C LYS A 9 -3.94 -8.56 6.40
N GLY A 10 -4.24 -8.98 5.17
CA GLY A 10 -5.12 -8.27 4.25
C GLY A 10 -5.03 -8.87 2.86
N THR A 11 -5.83 -8.34 1.93
CA THR A 11 -5.84 -8.77 0.54
C THR A 11 -5.86 -7.56 -0.39
N ILE A 12 -5.01 -7.59 -1.42
CA ILE A 12 -4.95 -6.57 -2.47
C ILE A 12 -5.34 -7.24 -3.79
N VAL A 13 -6.31 -6.68 -4.48
CA VAL A 13 -6.87 -7.21 -5.73
C VAL A 13 -6.73 -6.15 -6.82
N ASP A 14 -5.96 -6.47 -7.85
CA ASP A 14 -5.86 -5.66 -9.07
C ASP A 14 -7.08 -5.85 -9.97
N GLY A 15 -8.26 -5.55 -9.43
CA GLY A 15 -9.55 -5.90 -10.02
C GLY A 15 -10.72 -5.51 -9.12
N ARG A 16 -11.81 -6.28 -9.21
CA ARG A 16 -13.04 -6.02 -8.44
C ARG A 16 -13.25 -7.05 -7.34
N VAL A 17 -13.87 -6.63 -6.25
CA VAL A 17 -14.29 -7.49 -5.13
C VAL A 17 -15.79 -7.38 -4.90
N ARG A 18 -16.36 -8.38 -4.23
CA ARG A 18 -17.77 -8.45 -3.81
C ARG A 18 -17.87 -8.60 -2.30
N ASP A 19 -19.09 -8.60 -1.76
CA ASP A 19 -19.38 -8.90 -0.35
C ASP A 19 -18.76 -7.91 0.66
N LEU A 20 -18.87 -6.60 0.37
CA LEU A 20 -18.22 -5.55 1.16
C LEU A 20 -18.60 -5.54 2.64
N GLN A 21 -19.87 -5.82 2.94
CA GLN A 21 -20.34 -5.84 4.32
C GLN A 21 -19.65 -6.96 5.11
N GLU A 22 -19.51 -8.14 4.51
CA GLU A 22 -18.82 -9.27 5.13
C GLU A 22 -17.36 -8.93 5.46
N HIS A 23 -16.62 -8.30 4.54
CA HIS A 23 -15.23 -7.90 4.82
C HIS A 23 -15.12 -6.88 5.95
N ARG A 24 -16.07 -5.94 6.05
CA ARG A 24 -16.14 -4.94 7.12
C ARG A 24 -16.49 -5.56 8.46
N ASP A 25 -17.46 -6.47 8.48
CA ASP A 25 -17.89 -7.17 9.70
C ASP A 25 -16.76 -8.05 10.26
N LEU A 26 -15.88 -8.56 9.37
CA LEU A 26 -14.68 -9.32 9.74
C LEU A 26 -13.49 -8.45 10.18
N ASP A 27 -13.59 -7.13 10.07
CA ASP A 27 -12.49 -6.19 10.24
C ASP A 27 -11.23 -6.62 9.46
N TYR A 28 -11.45 -7.07 8.22
CA TYR A 28 -10.39 -7.60 7.35
C TYR A 28 -10.12 -6.64 6.20
N PRO A 29 -8.90 -6.08 6.10
CA PRO A 29 -8.61 -5.05 5.09
C PRO A 29 -8.51 -5.67 3.69
N VAL A 30 -9.33 -5.14 2.78
CA VAL A 30 -9.36 -5.52 1.37
C VAL A 30 -9.23 -4.27 0.49
N PHE A 31 -8.20 -4.25 -0.34
CA PHE A 31 -7.95 -3.21 -1.34
C PHE A 31 -8.30 -3.72 -2.73
N ALA A 32 -9.04 -2.93 -3.50
CA ALA A 32 -9.45 -3.29 -4.86
C ALA A 32 -9.60 -2.05 -5.74
N ARG A 33 -9.57 -2.22 -7.07
CA ARG A 33 -9.87 -1.13 -8.02
C ARG A 33 -11.35 -0.76 -8.03
N GLY A 34 -12.22 -1.66 -7.61
CA GLY A 34 -13.65 -1.40 -7.58
C GLY A 34 -14.46 -2.55 -7.03
N ILE A 35 -15.76 -2.40 -7.17
CA ILE A 35 -16.76 -3.31 -6.61
C ILE A 35 -17.52 -3.99 -7.75
N GLY A 36 -17.90 -5.23 -7.54
CA GLY A 36 -18.76 -6.00 -8.43
C GLY A 36 -19.65 -6.95 -7.65
N THR A 37 -20.68 -7.48 -8.30
CA THR A 37 -21.61 -8.47 -7.73
C THR A 37 -21.43 -9.85 -8.36
N ASN A 38 -20.98 -9.90 -9.62
CA ASN A 38 -20.85 -11.13 -10.37
C ASN A 38 -19.70 -12.00 -9.87
N ALA A 39 -19.89 -13.32 -9.93
CA ALA A 39 -18.82 -14.27 -9.70
C ALA A 39 -17.81 -14.26 -10.85
N ALA A 40 -16.53 -14.49 -10.54
CA ALA A 40 -15.46 -14.48 -11.53
C ALA A 40 -15.41 -15.74 -12.43
N ALA A 41 -16.04 -16.83 -11.99
CA ALA A 41 -15.79 -18.18 -12.53
C ALA A 41 -16.06 -18.36 -14.04
N GLU A 42 -16.96 -17.57 -14.62
CA GLU A 42 -17.28 -17.65 -16.05
C GLU A 42 -16.27 -16.90 -16.94
N VAL A 43 -15.47 -15.99 -16.37
CA VAL A 43 -14.60 -15.07 -17.12
C VAL A 43 -13.12 -15.21 -16.78
N CYS A 44 -12.79 -15.63 -15.55
CA CYS A 44 -11.41 -15.84 -15.15
C CYS A 44 -11.29 -16.85 -14.00
N PHE A 45 -10.10 -17.44 -13.89
CA PHE A 45 -9.74 -18.36 -12.81
C PHE A 45 -8.27 -18.11 -12.40
N PRO A 46 -7.88 -18.42 -11.16
CA PRO A 46 -6.47 -18.34 -10.74
C PRO A 46 -5.63 -19.33 -11.56
N SER A 47 -4.69 -18.82 -12.34
CA SER A 47 -3.83 -19.66 -13.20
C SER A 47 -2.55 -20.12 -12.49
N GLN A 48 -1.95 -19.25 -11.68
CA GLN A 48 -0.66 -19.49 -11.02
C GLN A 48 -0.65 -18.85 -9.62
N ILE A 49 0.20 -19.39 -8.75
CA ILE A 49 0.42 -18.91 -7.38
C ILE A 49 1.93 -18.72 -7.20
N ASN A 50 2.34 -17.72 -6.42
CA ASN A 50 3.75 -17.41 -6.15
C ASN A 50 4.58 -17.17 -7.42
N VAL A 51 4.02 -16.44 -8.39
CA VAL A 51 4.72 -15.94 -9.57
C VAL A 51 4.70 -14.41 -9.57
N PRO A 52 5.68 -13.74 -10.22
CA PRO A 52 5.61 -12.29 -10.42
C PRO A 52 4.34 -11.90 -11.17
N VAL A 53 3.62 -10.90 -10.65
CA VAL A 53 2.39 -10.37 -11.27
C VAL A 53 2.60 -8.91 -11.66
N ARG A 54 2.21 -8.56 -12.89
CA ARG A 54 2.21 -7.18 -13.38
C ARG A 54 0.88 -6.54 -13.01
N LEU A 55 0.92 -5.36 -12.41
CA LEU A 55 -0.27 -4.56 -12.19
C LEU A 55 -0.76 -3.97 -13.52
N ASN A 56 -2.06 -4.12 -13.77
CA ASN A 56 -2.76 -3.55 -14.91
C ASN A 56 -3.07 -2.08 -14.66
N SER A 57 -2.05 -1.23 -14.76
CA SER A 57 -2.15 0.23 -14.64
C SER A 57 -1.69 0.92 -15.91
N THR A 58 -2.39 1.98 -16.29
CA THR A 58 -2.03 2.85 -17.44
C THR A 58 -1.03 3.95 -17.06
N GLY A 59 -0.89 4.26 -15.77
CA GLY A 59 -0.07 5.37 -15.29
C GLY A 59 1.30 4.96 -14.71
N GLN A 60 1.51 3.68 -14.43
CA GLN A 60 2.77 3.18 -13.89
C GLN A 60 2.99 1.71 -14.26
N GLU A 61 4.22 1.35 -14.59
CA GLU A 61 4.63 -0.05 -14.69
C GLU A 61 5.06 -0.54 -13.31
N ALA A 62 4.37 -1.55 -12.79
CA ALA A 62 4.66 -2.12 -11.49
C ALA A 62 4.52 -3.65 -11.54
N TRP A 63 5.50 -4.32 -10.95
CA TRP A 63 5.52 -5.76 -10.75
C TRP A 63 5.58 -6.06 -9.27
N ILE A 64 4.81 -7.05 -8.83
CA ILE A 64 4.87 -7.59 -7.47
C ILE A 64 5.44 -8.99 -7.57
N ARG A 65 6.54 -9.24 -6.87
CA ARG A 65 7.17 -10.56 -6.78
C ARG A 65 6.78 -11.23 -5.47
N PRO A 66 6.80 -12.57 -5.42
CA PRO A 66 6.68 -13.28 -4.16
C PRO A 66 7.69 -12.76 -3.13
N ALA A 67 7.24 -12.55 -1.90
CA ALA A 67 8.00 -11.99 -0.77
C ALA A 67 8.34 -10.49 -0.81
N ASP A 68 7.84 -9.74 -1.80
CA ASP A 68 7.78 -8.27 -1.70
C ASP A 68 6.85 -7.84 -0.56
N ILE A 69 7.11 -6.66 -0.01
CA ILE A 69 6.40 -6.14 1.16
C ILE A 69 5.33 -5.16 0.65
N LEU A 70 4.07 -5.50 0.93
CA LEU A 70 2.93 -4.66 0.57
C LEU A 70 2.44 -3.91 1.81
N ILE A 71 2.35 -2.59 1.70
CA ILE A 71 1.83 -1.72 2.74
C ILE A 71 0.59 -1.03 2.16
N GLY A 72 -0.54 -1.20 2.83
CA GLY A 72 -1.81 -0.59 2.45
C GLY A 72 -2.33 0.31 3.56
N ASP A 73 -2.71 1.53 3.21
CA ASP A 73 -3.38 2.49 4.09
C ASP A 73 -4.48 3.25 3.34
N LEU A 74 -5.04 4.31 3.93
CA LEU A 74 -6.09 5.11 3.30
C LEU A 74 -5.65 5.81 2.01
N ASN A 75 -4.35 6.01 1.81
CA ASN A 75 -3.77 6.68 0.64
C ASN A 75 -3.55 5.71 -0.53
N GLY A 76 -3.53 4.41 -0.25
CA GLY A 76 -3.44 3.37 -1.27
C GLY A 76 -2.51 2.24 -0.85
N VAL A 77 -1.83 1.66 -1.83
CA VAL A 77 -0.93 0.52 -1.64
C VAL A 77 0.43 0.81 -2.24
N VAL A 78 1.47 0.57 -1.45
CA VAL A 78 2.88 0.65 -1.87
C VAL A 78 3.49 -0.74 -1.82
N CYS A 79 4.31 -1.06 -2.83
CA CYS A 79 5.13 -2.26 -2.89
C CYS A 79 6.59 -1.87 -2.63
N ILE A 80 7.20 -2.49 -1.63
CA ILE A 80 8.64 -2.41 -1.37
C ILE A 80 9.26 -3.73 -1.85
N PRO A 81 10.10 -3.69 -2.89
CA PRO A 81 10.86 -4.87 -3.31
C PRO A 81 11.64 -5.43 -2.13
N LYS A 82 11.65 -6.76 -1.99
CA LYS A 82 12.33 -7.42 -0.87
C LYS A 82 13.78 -6.96 -0.69
N GLU A 83 14.48 -6.73 -1.80
CA GLU A 83 15.89 -6.31 -1.81
C GLU A 83 16.08 -4.87 -1.33
N ALA A 84 15.06 -4.02 -1.50
CA ALA A 84 15.09 -2.61 -1.08
C ALA A 84 14.69 -2.39 0.38
N LEU A 85 14.10 -3.40 1.03
CA LEU A 85 13.54 -3.27 2.39
C LEU A 85 14.55 -2.70 3.39
N LYS A 86 15.80 -3.19 3.37
CA LYS A 86 16.83 -2.74 4.30
C LYS A 86 17.13 -1.25 4.12
N SER A 87 17.38 -0.82 2.88
CA SER A 87 17.63 0.59 2.57
C SER A 87 16.44 1.48 2.93
N CYS A 88 15.21 1.02 2.70
CA CYS A 88 14.01 1.74 3.12
C CYS A 88 13.97 1.92 4.65
N LEU A 89 14.24 0.88 5.43
CA LEU A 89 14.23 0.98 6.90
C LEU A 89 15.31 1.90 7.46
N GLU A 90 16.44 2.05 6.76
CA GLU A 90 17.52 2.95 7.15
C GLU A 90 17.14 4.43 6.92
N ILE A 91 16.45 4.76 5.82
CA ILE A 91 16.12 6.16 5.47
C ILE A 91 14.81 6.67 6.13
N LEU A 92 13.85 5.78 6.40
CA LEU A 92 12.51 6.16 6.85
C LEU A 92 12.49 6.98 8.17
N PRO A 93 13.28 6.65 9.21
CA PRO A 93 13.24 7.38 10.47
C PRO A 93 13.61 8.87 10.32
N ASP A 94 14.62 9.17 9.50
CA ASP A 94 15.08 10.54 9.28
C ASP A 94 14.04 11.35 8.51
N ILE A 95 13.39 10.74 7.51
CA ILE A 95 12.30 11.36 6.75
C ILE A 95 11.12 11.66 7.68
N VAL A 96 10.67 10.69 8.46
CA VAL A 96 9.52 10.86 9.38
C VAL A 96 9.81 11.94 10.42
N ASN A 97 11.02 11.99 10.96
CA ASN A 97 11.44 13.01 11.92
C ASN A 97 11.48 14.41 11.29
N ALA A 98 11.99 14.53 10.06
CA ALA A 98 11.98 15.80 9.33
C ALA A 98 10.55 16.29 9.06
N ASP A 99 9.66 15.41 8.60
CA ASP A 99 8.26 15.74 8.31
C ASP A 99 7.50 16.14 9.60
N THR A 100 7.76 15.44 10.70
CA THR A 100 7.16 15.77 12.01
C THR A 100 7.57 17.18 12.47
N LYS A 101 8.86 17.51 12.38
CA LYS A 101 9.36 18.86 12.72
C LYS A 101 8.83 19.94 11.78
N CYS A 102 8.69 19.63 10.49
CA CYS A 102 8.05 20.52 9.54
C CYS A 102 6.62 20.85 9.97
N ALA A 103 5.83 19.83 10.28
CA ALA A 103 4.44 20.00 10.71
C ALA A 103 4.35 20.84 12.00
N GLU A 104 5.20 20.58 12.99
CA GLU A 104 5.25 21.37 14.23
C GLU A 104 5.58 22.84 14.00
N ASP A 105 6.56 23.15 13.15
CA ASP A 105 6.98 24.52 12.90
C ASP A 105 5.93 25.30 12.08
N ILE A 106 5.23 24.63 11.16
CA ILE A 106 4.06 25.21 10.46
C ILE A 106 2.94 25.53 11.45
N LEU A 107 2.64 24.62 12.38
CA LEU A 107 1.62 24.86 13.42
C LEU A 107 1.98 26.02 14.36
N LYS A 108 3.28 26.32 14.52
CA LYS A 108 3.76 27.50 15.26
C LYS A 108 3.70 28.81 14.46
N GLY A 109 3.19 28.77 13.23
CA GLY A 109 2.97 29.95 12.38
C GLY A 109 4.17 30.35 11.51
N GLN A 110 5.20 29.50 11.38
CA GLN A 110 6.28 29.75 10.43
C GLN A 110 5.80 29.52 8.99
N SER A 111 6.37 30.27 8.05
CA SER A 111 6.00 30.10 6.65
C SER A 111 6.51 28.76 6.10
N PHE A 112 5.74 28.13 5.22
CA PHE A 112 6.12 26.85 4.61
C PHE A 112 7.50 26.90 3.93
N ALA A 113 7.83 28.00 3.25
CA ALA A 113 9.10 28.18 2.56
C ALA A 113 10.30 28.18 3.53
N GLU A 114 10.17 28.80 4.71
CA GLU A 114 11.22 28.82 5.72
C GLU A 114 11.41 27.45 6.37
N VAL A 115 10.30 26.79 6.71
CA VAL A 115 10.29 25.45 7.30
C VAL A 115 10.93 24.44 6.35
N LEU A 116 10.57 24.47 5.07
CA LEU A 116 11.15 23.58 4.06
C LEU A 116 12.66 23.81 3.91
N ARG A 117 13.13 25.07 3.92
CA ARG A 117 14.57 25.37 3.87
C ARG A 117 15.32 24.85 5.10
N LYS A 118 14.69 24.88 6.27
CA LYS A 118 15.28 24.49 7.55
C LYS A 118 15.39 22.97 7.70
N HIS A 119 14.36 22.24 7.27
CA HIS A 119 14.23 20.80 7.52
C HIS A 119 14.35 19.93 6.27
N LYS A 120 14.65 20.49 5.09
CA LYS A 120 14.92 19.68 3.89
C LYS A 120 16.01 18.65 4.21
N GLY A 121 15.58 17.40 4.38
CA GLY A 121 16.47 16.27 4.56
C GLY A 121 17.36 16.18 3.32
N LYS A 122 18.67 16.01 3.54
CA LYS A 122 19.55 15.48 2.51
C LYS A 122 19.16 14.01 2.36
N LEU A 123 18.30 13.69 1.40
CA LEU A 123 18.22 12.35 0.85
C LEU A 123 19.53 12.04 0.14
#